data_AF-A0AAD5PY93-F1
#
_entry.id   AF-A0AAD5PY93-F1
#
_cell.length_a   1.000
_cell.length_b   1.000
_cell.length_c   1.000
_cell.angle_alpha   90.00
_cell.angle_beta   90.00
_cell.angle_gamma   90.00
#
_symmetry.space_group_name_H-M   'P 1'
#
loop_
_entity.id
_entity.type
_entity.pdbx_description
1 polymer ?
#
loop_
_entity_poly.entity_id
_entity_poly.type
_entity_poly.pdbx_seq_one_letter_code
_entity_poly.pdbx_strand_id
1 'polypeptide(L)'
;MGDFNETFLYHYTNEGAYWKILSEKILLKSSKDRDGTNDRYGPGVYLTTLKPDTGRNKINKNNRDGVARKLKYADKTDECYFKFNKRNLPGVEYVDVKGGRDVWRFPNDIDLNKISFYHGFTDESETETYHYQQNNSSTTGSRYHSERSFGHSRGNDVYGSSQQQQKPETSELGLIAGTVAVFAIGAAALGFFFASRPSNRNKNNTK
;
A
#
# COMPACT_ATOMS: atom_id res chain seq x y z
N MET A 1 -1.55 29.56 25.05
CA MET A 1 -0.99 29.34 23.70
C MET A 1 -1.07 27.86 23.43
N GLY A 2 -1.98 27.44 22.55
CA GLY A 2 -2.16 26.03 22.23
C GLY A 2 -0.92 25.50 21.54
N ASP A 3 -0.43 24.35 22.01
CA ASP A 3 0.68 23.63 21.40
C ASP A 3 0.28 23.24 19.97
N PHE A 4 0.65 24.07 19.00
CA PHE A 4 0.36 23.87 17.57
C PHE A 4 1.26 22.79 16.97
N ASN A 5 1.62 21.76 17.75
CA ASN A 5 2.35 20.61 17.27
C ASN A 5 1.58 20.01 16.09
N GLU A 6 2.09 20.30 14.88
CA GLU A 6 1.53 19.80 13.64
C GLU A 6 1.65 18.30 13.67
N THR A 7 0.52 17.65 13.95
CA THR A 7 0.45 16.19 13.96
C THR A 7 0.18 15.74 12.54
N PHE A 8 1.17 15.09 11.94
CA PHE A 8 1.00 14.42 10.66
C PHE A 8 0.55 12.99 10.87
N LEU A 9 -0.30 12.52 9.95
CA LEU A 9 -0.78 11.16 9.89
C LEU A 9 -0.40 10.55 8.53
N TYR A 10 0.02 9.31 8.56
CA TYR A 10 0.60 8.57 7.44
C TYR A 10 -0.30 7.40 7.06
N HIS A 11 -0.53 7.22 5.76
CA HIS A 11 -1.11 6.02 5.18
C HIS A 11 -0.02 5.31 4.39
N TYR A 12 0.32 4.08 4.76
CA TYR A 12 1.30 3.25 4.03
C TYR A 12 0.59 2.33 3.05
N THR A 13 1.19 2.17 1.87
CA THR A 13 0.65 1.32 0.82
C THR A 13 1.76 0.73 -0.07
N ASN A 14 1.38 -0.15 -1.00
CA ASN A 14 2.27 -0.68 -2.02
C ASN A 14 2.35 0.22 -3.25
N GLU A 15 3.41 0.09 -4.04
CA GLU A 15 3.65 0.92 -5.22
C GLU A 15 2.47 0.90 -6.22
N GLY A 16 1.89 -0.27 -6.49
CA GLY A 16 0.77 -0.39 -7.42
C GLY A 16 -0.48 0.37 -6.97
N ALA A 17 -0.83 0.27 -5.68
CA ALA A 17 -1.92 1.02 -5.09
C ALA A 17 -1.60 2.52 -5.01
N TYR A 18 -0.36 2.88 -4.70
CA TYR A 18 0.12 4.27 -4.67
C TYR A 18 -0.12 5.00 -5.99
N TRP A 19 0.30 4.41 -7.12
CA TRP A 19 0.07 5.00 -8.44
C TRP A 19 -1.42 5.11 -8.78
N LYS A 20 -2.22 4.10 -8.40
CA LYS A 20 -3.67 4.13 -8.58
C LYS A 20 -4.32 5.27 -7.80
N ILE A 21 -3.98 5.44 -6.52
CA ILE A 21 -4.49 6.52 -5.66
C ILE A 21 -4.11 7.89 -6.23
N LEU A 22 -2.87 8.05 -6.72
CA LEU A 22 -2.43 9.31 -7.33
C LEU A 22 -3.15 9.62 -8.65
N SER A 23 -3.49 8.61 -9.43
CA SER A 23 -4.24 8.75 -10.69
C SER A 23 -5.71 9.08 -10.42
N GLU A 24 -6.36 8.32 -9.54
CA GLU A 24 -7.79 8.46 -9.23
C GLU A 24 -8.08 9.60 -8.25
N LYS A 25 -7.05 10.15 -7.60
CA LYS A 25 -7.14 11.22 -6.60
C LYS A 25 -8.07 10.89 -5.43
N ILE A 26 -8.16 9.62 -5.06
CA ILE A 26 -8.99 9.18 -3.93
C ILE A 26 -8.30 8.07 -3.16
N LEU A 27 -8.30 8.20 -1.83
CA LEU A 27 -7.92 7.15 -0.92
C LEU A 27 -9.17 6.51 -0.33
N LEU A 28 -9.39 5.27 -0.74
CA LEU A 28 -10.61 4.52 -0.52
C LEU A 28 -10.62 3.84 0.87
N LYS A 29 -11.64 4.12 1.70
CA LYS A 29 -11.82 3.58 3.07
C LYS A 29 -12.02 2.07 3.11
N SER A 30 -11.25 1.32 3.89
CA SER A 30 -11.49 -0.12 4.05
C SER A 30 -12.93 -0.39 4.49
N SER A 31 -13.63 -1.35 3.89
CA SER A 31 -15.01 -1.68 4.27
C SER A 31 -15.43 -3.05 3.75
N LYS A 32 -15.99 -3.88 4.64
CA LYS A 32 -16.54 -5.21 4.30
C LYS A 32 -17.38 -5.24 3.03
N ASP A 33 -18.24 -4.24 2.81
CA ASP A 33 -19.14 -4.19 1.66
C ASP A 33 -18.42 -3.94 0.32
N ARG A 34 -17.20 -3.38 0.35
CA ARG A 34 -16.44 -3.01 -0.84
C ARG A 34 -15.32 -3.98 -1.18
N ASP A 35 -14.50 -4.34 -0.19
CA ASP A 35 -13.27 -5.13 -0.39
C ASP A 35 -13.28 -6.43 0.42
N GLY A 36 -14.39 -6.73 1.10
CA GLY A 36 -14.52 -7.96 1.90
C GLY A 36 -13.58 -8.00 3.10
N THR A 37 -12.93 -6.88 3.44
CA THR A 37 -12.00 -6.83 4.57
C THR A 37 -12.77 -6.90 5.88
N ASN A 38 -12.17 -7.61 6.84
CA ASN A 38 -12.68 -7.66 8.20
C ASN A 38 -11.96 -6.58 9.01
N ASP A 39 -12.49 -5.36 8.97
CA ASP A 39 -11.85 -4.20 9.58
C ASP A 39 -11.94 -4.28 11.11
N ARG A 40 -10.81 -4.45 11.79
CA ARG A 40 -10.77 -4.61 13.27
C ARG A 40 -11.41 -3.45 14.02
N TYR A 41 -11.33 -2.24 13.46
CA TYR A 41 -11.89 -1.03 14.05
C TYR A 41 -13.01 -0.44 13.21
N GLY A 42 -13.70 -1.26 12.40
CA GLY A 42 -14.77 -0.81 11.51
C GLY A 42 -14.29 -0.09 10.25
N PRO A 43 -15.21 0.35 9.38
CA PRO A 43 -14.85 0.91 8.08
C PRO A 43 -14.13 2.26 8.21
N GLY A 44 -13.11 2.47 7.39
CA GLY A 44 -12.32 3.71 7.41
C GLY A 44 -11.00 3.64 6.68
N VAL A 45 -10.39 4.80 6.45
CA VAL A 45 -8.99 4.93 6.07
C VAL A 45 -8.14 4.87 7.33
N TYR A 46 -7.22 3.90 7.37
CA TYR A 46 -6.31 3.69 8.49
C TYR A 46 -5.02 4.48 8.31
N LEU A 47 -4.63 5.16 9.38
CA LEU A 47 -3.49 6.07 9.44
C LEU A 47 -2.67 5.82 10.71
N THR A 48 -1.45 6.35 10.75
CA THR A 48 -0.53 6.27 11.89
C THR A 48 0.31 7.55 12.02
N THR A 49 0.81 7.87 13.20
CA THR A 49 1.85 8.90 13.42
C THR A 49 3.26 8.36 13.19
N LEU A 50 3.43 7.05 12.97
CA LEU A 50 4.73 6.45 12.65
C LEU A 50 5.25 7.02 11.32
N LYS A 51 6.41 7.66 11.41
CA LYS A 51 7.11 8.26 10.27
C LYS A 51 7.87 7.20 9.44
N PRO A 52 8.17 7.48 8.17
CA PRO A 52 8.92 6.55 7.31
C PRO A 52 10.30 6.16 7.89
N ASP A 53 10.99 7.12 8.52
CA ASP A 53 12.28 6.95 9.20
C ASP A 53 12.26 6.01 10.41
N THR A 54 11.07 5.64 10.89
CA THR A 54 10.88 4.74 12.04
C THR A 54 11.19 3.28 11.67
N GLY A 55 11.34 3.00 10.38
CA GLY A 55 11.76 1.72 9.84
C GLY A 55 10.59 0.80 9.51
N ARG A 56 10.68 0.11 8.35
CA ARG A 56 9.66 -0.81 7.83
C ARG A 56 9.20 -1.84 8.86
N ASN A 57 10.11 -2.41 9.64
CA ASN A 57 9.74 -3.42 10.65
C ASN A 57 8.74 -2.89 11.68
N LYS A 58 8.90 -1.64 12.13
CA LYS A 58 7.99 -1.03 13.12
C LYS A 58 6.68 -0.60 12.49
N ILE A 59 6.72 -0.06 11.27
CA ILE A 59 5.54 0.26 10.45
C ILE A 59 4.70 -1.01 10.20
N ASN A 60 5.32 -2.09 9.73
CA ASN A 60 4.68 -3.37 9.46
C ASN A 60 4.04 -3.96 10.71
N LYS A 61 4.73 -3.90 11.85
CA LYS A 61 4.21 -4.38 13.14
C LYS A 61 2.96 -3.61 13.57
N ASN A 62 2.95 -2.30 13.35
CA ASN A 62 1.80 -1.45 13.63
C ASN A 62 0.61 -1.76 12.70
N ASN A 63 0.85 -1.82 11.39
CA ASN A 63 -0.18 -1.97 10.37
C ASN A 63 -0.80 -3.37 10.35
N ARG A 64 -0.01 -4.42 10.60
CA ARG A 64 -0.42 -5.82 10.36
C ARG A 64 -0.64 -6.66 11.61
N ASP A 65 -0.68 -6.05 12.80
CA ASP A 65 -0.92 -6.77 14.07
C ASP A 65 0.07 -7.93 14.30
N GLY A 66 1.29 -7.82 13.74
CA GLY A 66 2.29 -8.89 13.76
C GLY A 66 1.96 -10.13 12.91
N VAL A 67 0.88 -10.14 12.13
CA VAL A 67 0.44 -11.26 11.27
C VAL A 67 1.23 -11.33 9.96
N ALA A 68 2.50 -10.92 9.97
CA ALA A 68 3.44 -11.01 8.84
C ALA A 68 3.81 -12.46 8.44
N ARG A 69 2.88 -13.42 8.58
CA ARG A 69 3.08 -14.84 8.29
C ARG A 69 2.72 -15.24 6.86
N LYS A 70 2.15 -14.35 6.03
CA LYS A 70 1.99 -14.61 4.59
C LYS A 70 3.04 -13.82 3.81
N LEU A 71 4.18 -14.47 3.55
CA LEU A 71 5.32 -13.99 2.74
C LEU A 71 4.91 -13.24 1.47
N LYS A 72 3.82 -13.67 0.81
CA LYS A 72 3.38 -13.12 -0.47
C LYS A 72 3.03 -11.62 -0.45
N TYR A 73 2.72 -11.05 0.71
CA TYR A 73 2.34 -9.64 0.83
C TYR A 73 3.15 -8.85 1.85
N ALA A 74 3.98 -9.50 2.68
CA ALA A 74 4.70 -8.88 3.80
C ALA A 74 5.59 -7.72 3.38
N ASP A 75 6.17 -7.80 2.18
CA ASP A 75 7.23 -6.86 1.78
C ASP A 75 6.73 -5.67 0.97
N LYS A 76 5.48 -5.70 0.49
CA LYS A 76 5.01 -4.72 -0.50
C LYS A 76 4.16 -3.58 0.05
N THR A 77 3.45 -3.75 1.17
CA THR A 77 2.40 -2.77 1.57
C THR A 77 2.91 -1.48 2.21
N ASP A 78 4.21 -1.31 2.32
CA ASP A 78 4.81 -0.21 3.08
C ASP A 78 5.99 0.39 2.29
N GLU A 79 5.91 0.30 0.96
CA GLU A 79 6.87 0.86 -0.01
C GLU A 79 6.66 2.36 -0.19
N CYS A 80 5.41 2.82 -0.11
CA CYS A 80 5.03 4.21 -0.34
C CYS A 80 4.13 4.71 0.79
N TYR A 81 4.04 6.03 0.93
CA TYR A 81 3.15 6.65 1.90
C TYR A 81 2.46 7.91 1.38
N PHE A 82 1.30 8.21 1.98
CA PHE A 82 0.63 9.51 1.93
C PHE A 82 0.66 10.13 3.33
N LYS A 83 0.99 11.41 3.44
CA LYS A 83 1.13 12.16 4.68
C LYS A 83 0.17 13.33 4.69
N PHE A 84 -0.67 13.39 5.72
CA PHE A 84 -1.74 14.37 5.87
C PHE A 84 -1.55 15.16 7.16
N ASN A 85 -1.79 16.46 7.11
CA ASN A 85 -1.94 17.23 8.35
C ASN A 85 -3.28 16.82 9.00
N LYS A 86 -3.24 16.38 10.26
CA LYS A 86 -4.42 15.94 11.01
C LYS A 86 -5.55 16.99 11.00
N ARG A 87 -5.22 18.28 10.97
CA ARG A 87 -6.20 19.39 10.92
C ARG A 87 -7.08 19.34 9.67
N ASN A 88 -6.57 18.77 8.58
CA ASN A 88 -7.31 18.65 7.33
C ASN A 88 -8.21 17.40 7.28
N LEU A 89 -8.20 16.57 8.32
CA LEU A 89 -9.00 15.34 8.42
C LEU A 89 -10.02 15.44 9.57
N PRO A 90 -11.06 16.28 9.45
CA PRO A 90 -12.06 16.46 10.50
C PRO A 90 -12.80 15.14 10.74
N GLY A 91 -12.74 14.63 11.97
CA GLY A 91 -13.35 13.35 12.35
C GLY A 91 -12.39 12.16 12.34
N VAL A 92 -11.09 12.38 12.12
CA VAL A 92 -10.10 11.34 12.41
C VAL A 92 -10.00 11.09 13.91
N GLU A 93 -10.05 9.83 14.32
CA GLU A 93 -10.01 9.42 15.72
C GLU A 93 -8.93 8.36 15.96
N TYR A 94 -8.42 8.31 17.19
CA TYR A 94 -7.50 7.27 17.62
C TYR A 94 -8.31 6.05 18.07
N VAL A 95 -8.06 4.87 17.49
CA VAL A 95 -8.93 3.69 17.67
C VAL A 95 -8.31 2.55 18.48
N ASP A 96 -6.98 2.52 18.67
CA ASP A 96 -6.31 1.42 19.35
C ASP A 96 -5.84 1.77 20.77
N VAL A 97 -6.80 1.91 21.68
CA VAL A 97 -6.56 2.26 23.10
C VAL A 97 -5.96 1.10 23.91
N LYS A 98 -6.19 -0.14 23.49
CA LYS A 98 -5.87 -1.35 24.31
C LYS A 98 -4.75 -2.21 23.76
N GLY A 99 -4.50 -2.16 22.45
CA GLY A 99 -3.51 -2.99 21.75
C GLY A 99 -2.11 -2.37 21.69
N GLY A 100 -1.95 -1.12 22.13
CA GLY A 100 -0.66 -0.42 22.13
C GLY A 100 -0.14 -0.09 20.72
N ARG A 101 -0.99 -0.11 19.71
CA ARG A 101 -0.66 0.31 18.34
C ARG A 101 -1.07 1.74 18.13
N ASP A 102 -0.36 2.42 17.25
CA ASP A 102 -0.67 3.79 16.85
C ASP A 102 -1.54 3.76 15.59
N VAL A 103 -2.85 3.64 15.81
CA VAL A 103 -3.85 3.51 14.74
C VAL A 103 -4.88 4.63 14.86
N TRP A 104 -4.98 5.39 13.78
CA TRP A 104 -5.96 6.44 13.57
C TRP A 104 -6.89 6.01 12.45
N ARG A 105 -8.17 6.35 12.57
CA ARG A 105 -9.20 6.02 11.59
C ARG A 105 -9.90 7.28 11.12
N PHE A 106 -9.93 7.49 9.81
CA PHE A 106 -10.80 8.47 9.18
C PHE A 106 -12.02 7.74 8.57
N PRO A 107 -13.26 8.12 8.91
CA PRO A 107 -14.44 7.30 8.59
C PRO A 107 -14.87 7.32 7.13
N ASN A 108 -14.35 8.25 6.33
CA ASN A 108 -14.73 8.48 4.94
C ASN A 108 -13.56 8.20 3.99
N ASP A 109 -13.85 8.17 2.70
CA ASP A 109 -12.80 8.25 1.69
C ASP A 109 -12.11 9.61 1.76
N ILE A 110 -10.82 9.67 1.45
CA ILE A 110 -10.06 10.92 1.38
C ILE A 110 -9.94 11.34 -0.09
N ASP A 111 -10.64 12.40 -0.46
CA ASP A 111 -10.55 13.02 -1.79
C ASP A 111 -9.32 13.93 -1.86
N LEU A 112 -8.30 13.49 -2.60
CA LEU A 112 -7.01 14.17 -2.71
C LEU A 112 -7.08 15.48 -3.50
N ASN A 113 -8.20 15.78 -4.17
CA ASN A 113 -8.43 17.10 -4.79
C ASN A 113 -8.86 18.16 -3.76
N LYS A 114 -9.33 17.72 -2.58
CA LYS A 114 -9.92 18.59 -1.55
C LYS A 114 -9.05 18.76 -0.31
N ILE A 115 -7.81 18.29 -0.35
CA ILE A 115 -6.91 18.32 0.81
C ILE A 115 -5.46 18.45 0.35
N SER A 116 -4.68 19.24 1.08
CA SER A 116 -3.22 19.26 0.89
C SER A 116 -2.59 18.04 1.54
N PHE A 117 -1.68 17.38 0.82
CA PHE A 117 -1.01 16.17 1.28
C PHE A 117 0.42 16.09 0.73
N TYR A 118 1.25 15.30 1.38
CA TYR A 118 2.55 14.88 0.88
C TYR A 118 2.50 13.40 0.53
N HIS A 119 3.40 12.95 -0.33
CA HIS A 119 3.57 11.52 -0.59
C HIS A 119 4.99 11.23 -1.04
N GLY A 120 5.42 9.98 -0.90
CA GLY A 120 6.76 9.55 -1.27
C GLY A 120 6.98 8.06 -1.05
N PHE A 121 8.22 7.63 -1.31
CA PHE A 121 8.68 6.28 -1.02
C PHE A 121 9.26 6.22 0.39
N THR A 122 9.01 5.11 1.09
CA THR A 122 9.45 4.93 2.49
C THR A 122 10.98 4.97 2.61
N ASP A 123 11.70 4.46 1.62
CA ASP A 123 13.17 4.43 1.59
C ASP A 123 13.80 5.76 1.15
N GLU A 124 13.00 6.66 0.55
CA GLU A 124 13.44 7.96 0.03
C GLU A 124 12.63 9.10 0.66
N SER A 125 12.34 9.01 1.96
CA SER A 125 11.43 9.96 2.62
C SER A 125 11.92 11.41 2.64
N GLU A 126 13.19 11.66 2.30
CA GLU A 126 13.76 13.01 2.15
C GLU A 126 13.29 13.72 0.87
N THR A 127 12.77 12.98 -0.13
CA THR A 127 12.35 13.51 -1.44
C THR A 127 10.84 13.57 -1.63
N GLU A 128 10.08 13.72 -0.53
CA GLU A 128 8.61 13.73 -0.59
C GLU A 128 8.04 14.88 -1.44
N THR A 129 6.97 14.58 -2.18
CA THR A 129 6.29 15.55 -3.04
C THR A 129 5.09 16.14 -2.32
N TYR A 130 5.01 17.48 -2.29
CA TYR A 130 3.87 18.19 -1.72
C TYR A 130 2.83 18.55 -2.78
N HIS A 131 1.57 18.23 -2.50
CA HIS A 131 0.41 18.65 -3.28
C HIS A 131 -0.43 19.63 -2.45
N TYR A 132 -0.53 20.85 -2.95
CA TYR A 132 -1.36 21.90 -2.36
C TYR A 132 -2.78 21.82 -2.88
N GLN A 133 -3.77 21.84 -1.98
CA GLN A 133 -5.17 22.04 -2.34
C GLN A 133 -5.34 23.43 -2.96
N GLN A 134 -5.68 23.49 -4.24
CA GLN A 134 -6.14 24.73 -4.82
C GLN A 134 -7.53 25.02 -4.26
N ASN A 135 -7.61 25.97 -3.32
CA ASN A 135 -8.88 26.56 -2.95
C ASN A 135 -9.44 27.20 -4.23
N ASN A 136 -10.46 26.58 -4.84
CA ASN A 136 -11.24 27.16 -5.92
C ASN A 136 -12.13 28.31 -5.40
N SER A 137 -11.54 29.24 -4.67
CA SER A 137 -12.13 30.51 -4.26
C SER A 137 -11.61 31.61 -5.18
N SER A 138 -11.83 31.44 -6.48
CA SER A 138 -11.70 32.52 -7.47
C SER A 138 -12.91 32.52 -8.38
N THR A 139 -13.96 33.16 -7.88
CA THR A 139 -14.82 34.00 -8.71
C THR A 139 -13.93 34.88 -9.61
N THR A 140 -14.07 34.70 -10.93
CA THR A 140 -13.76 35.67 -11.99
C THR A 140 -12.37 36.35 -11.95
N GLY A 141 -11.45 35.89 -12.80
CA GLY A 141 -10.41 36.79 -13.32
C GLY A 141 -9.07 36.15 -13.63
N SER A 142 -8.70 36.24 -14.91
CA SER A 142 -7.35 36.12 -15.46
C SER A 142 -6.80 34.72 -15.74
N ARG A 143 -6.95 34.34 -17.01
CA ARG A 143 -6.03 33.48 -17.76
C ARG A 143 -4.58 33.77 -17.36
N TYR A 144 -3.89 32.76 -16.88
CA TYR A 144 -2.45 32.63 -17.12
C TYR A 144 -2.23 31.34 -17.91
N HIS A 145 -2.00 31.51 -19.21
CA HIS A 145 -1.37 30.52 -20.06
C HIS A 145 0.05 30.28 -19.53
N SER A 146 0.35 29.06 -19.09
CA SER A 146 1.74 28.61 -19.03
C SER A 146 2.07 27.93 -20.36
N GLU A 147 2.55 28.71 -21.32
CA GLU A 147 3.29 28.15 -22.45
C GLU A 147 4.65 27.67 -21.93
N ARG A 148 4.83 26.34 -21.82
CA ARG A 148 6.17 25.76 -21.91
C ARG A 148 6.37 25.24 -23.33
N SER A 149 6.91 26.14 -24.14
CA SER A 149 7.61 25.83 -25.38
C SER A 149 8.80 24.92 -25.06
N PHE A 150 8.74 23.67 -25.54
CA PHE A 150 9.93 22.84 -25.74
C PHE A 150 10.11 22.69 -27.25
N GLY A 151 11.29 23.16 -27.69
CA GLY A 151 11.63 23.40 -29.08
C GLY A 151 11.63 22.16 -29.96
N HIS A 152 11.31 22.42 -31.22
CA HIS A 152 11.61 21.55 -32.34
C HIS A 152 13.11 21.32 -32.46
N SER A 153 13.53 20.07 -32.61
CA SER A 153 14.72 19.74 -33.38
C SER A 153 14.34 18.70 -34.43
N ARG A 154 14.40 19.13 -35.70
CA ARG A 154 14.24 18.31 -36.89
C ARG A 154 15.55 17.57 -37.13
N GLY A 155 15.50 16.24 -37.19
CA GLY A 155 16.53 15.41 -37.79
C GLY A 155 15.84 14.39 -38.69
N ASN A 156 15.71 14.75 -39.97
CA ASN A 156 15.41 13.80 -41.04
C ASN A 156 16.61 12.88 -41.18
N ASP A 157 16.41 11.56 -41.13
CA ASP A 157 17.20 10.63 -41.93
C ASP A 157 16.31 9.49 -42.40
N VAL A 158 16.23 9.40 -43.72
CA VAL A 158 15.51 8.45 -44.55
C VAL A 158 16.52 7.40 -44.99
N TYR A 159 16.33 6.13 -44.61
CA TYR A 159 16.84 4.90 -45.27
C TYR A 159 16.25 3.74 -44.43
N GLY A 160 15.70 2.65 -44.93
CA GLY A 160 15.55 2.08 -46.25
C GLY A 160 15.02 0.66 -46.06
N SER A 161 14.07 0.28 -46.90
CA SER A 161 13.47 -1.05 -47.08
C SER A 161 14.40 -2.25 -46.87
N SER A 162 13.91 -3.29 -46.20
CA SER A 162 13.83 -4.65 -46.79
C SER A 162 13.04 -5.62 -45.91
N GLN A 163 12.00 -6.18 -46.51
CA GLN A 163 11.38 -7.42 -46.09
C GLN A 163 12.37 -8.57 -46.26
N GLN A 164 12.36 -9.54 -45.34
CA GLN A 164 12.51 -10.94 -45.73
C GLN A 164 11.87 -11.85 -44.68
N GLN A 165 10.73 -12.40 -45.05
CA GLN A 165 10.18 -13.63 -44.50
C GLN A 165 11.14 -14.78 -44.81
N GLN A 166 11.54 -15.53 -43.79
CA GLN A 166 12.02 -16.90 -43.97
C GLN A 166 11.21 -17.85 -43.09
N LYS A 167 10.37 -18.58 -43.83
CA LYS A 167 9.81 -19.93 -43.69
C LYS A 167 10.33 -20.81 -42.53
N PRO A 168 9.43 -21.53 -41.84
CA PRO A 168 9.80 -22.60 -40.93
C PRO A 168 10.17 -23.88 -41.71
N GLU A 169 11.33 -24.46 -41.41
CA GLU A 169 11.67 -25.82 -41.83
C GLU A 169 11.25 -26.82 -40.74
N THR A 170 10.35 -27.70 -41.16
CA THR A 170 9.98 -28.94 -40.50
C THR A 170 11.06 -29.99 -40.75
N SER A 171 11.61 -30.57 -39.68
CA SER A 171 12.38 -31.81 -39.76
C SER A 171 11.83 -32.79 -38.74
N GLU A 172 11.56 -33.99 -39.24
CA GLU A 172 10.86 -35.09 -38.62
C GLU A 172 11.68 -35.84 -37.54
N LEU A 173 10.91 -36.46 -36.64
CA LEU A 173 11.08 -37.81 -36.08
C LEU A 173 12.46 -38.25 -35.57
N GLY A 174 12.58 -38.25 -34.24
CA GLY A 174 13.50 -39.10 -33.49
C GLY A 174 12.79 -39.69 -32.26
N LEU A 175 12.17 -40.86 -32.45
CA LEU A 175 11.72 -41.76 -31.38
C LEU A 175 12.94 -42.25 -30.58
N ILE A 176 13.08 -41.87 -29.31
CA ILE A 176 13.87 -42.64 -28.33
C ILE A 176 13.06 -42.76 -27.04
N ALA A 177 12.90 -44.02 -26.67
CA ALA A 177 12.25 -44.53 -25.49
C ALA A 177 12.97 -44.14 -24.19
N GLY A 178 12.21 -44.14 -23.10
CA GLY A 178 12.72 -44.46 -21.76
C GLY A 178 13.08 -43.25 -20.91
N THR A 179 12.23 -42.94 -19.94
CA THR A 179 12.41 -43.37 -18.54
C THR A 179 11.42 -42.59 -17.69
N VAL A 180 10.49 -43.30 -17.07
CA VAL A 180 9.54 -42.75 -16.10
C VAL A 180 10.31 -42.43 -14.82
N ALA A 181 10.54 -41.15 -14.52
CA ALA A 181 11.00 -40.74 -13.20
C ALA A 181 9.77 -40.49 -12.31
N VAL A 182 9.35 -41.54 -11.59
CA VAL A 182 8.42 -41.45 -10.47
C VAL A 182 9.16 -40.71 -9.33
N PHE A 183 8.86 -39.44 -9.12
CA PHE A 183 9.26 -38.75 -7.89
C PHE A 183 8.30 -39.16 -6.77
N ALA A 184 8.70 -40.19 -6.03
CA ALA A 184 8.15 -40.50 -4.72
C ALA A 184 8.63 -39.43 -3.72
N ILE A 185 7.81 -38.41 -3.48
CA ILE A 185 8.01 -37.53 -2.32
C ILE A 185 7.28 -38.18 -1.15
N GLY A 186 8.06 -38.89 -0.33
CA GLY A 186 7.61 -39.39 0.96
C GLY A 186 7.29 -38.22 1.89
N ALA A 187 6.01 -38.04 2.19
CA ALA A 187 5.58 -37.25 3.33
C ALA A 187 5.73 -38.13 4.59
N ALA A 188 6.87 -37.99 5.26
CA ALA A 188 7.08 -38.55 6.58
C ALA A 188 6.06 -37.93 7.55
N ALA A 189 5.32 -38.81 8.23
CA ALA A 189 4.43 -38.48 9.31
C ALA A 189 5.22 -37.84 10.47
N LEU A 190 5.06 -36.53 10.65
CA LEU A 190 5.42 -35.83 11.87
C LEU A 190 4.15 -35.65 12.70
N GLY A 191 3.99 -36.57 13.64
CA GLY A 191 2.94 -36.52 14.66
C GLY A 191 3.09 -35.26 15.52
N PHE A 192 2.08 -34.40 15.48
CA PHE A 192 1.90 -33.40 16.52
C PHE A 192 1.05 -34.01 17.64
N PHE A 193 1.73 -34.31 18.75
CA PHE A 193 1.08 -34.58 20.02
C PHE A 193 0.25 -33.36 20.44
N PHE A 194 -1.05 -33.58 20.62
CA PHE A 194 -1.93 -32.69 21.36
C PHE A 194 -1.49 -32.65 22.82
N ALA A 195 -0.78 -31.61 23.24
CA ALA A 195 -0.65 -31.26 24.64
C ALA A 195 -1.81 -30.33 25.01
N SER A 196 -2.92 -30.92 25.44
CA SER A 196 -4.04 -30.25 26.10
C SER A 196 -3.52 -29.53 27.34
N ARG A 197 -3.50 -28.19 27.34
CA ARG A 197 -3.27 -27.43 28.58
C ARG A 197 -4.51 -27.56 29.48
N PRO A 198 -4.36 -27.94 30.76
CA PRO A 198 -5.47 -27.99 31.69
C PRO A 198 -6.01 -26.59 31.98
N SER A 199 -7.33 -26.50 31.87
CA SER A 199 -8.19 -25.41 32.34
C SER A 199 -7.97 -25.19 33.85
N ASN A 200 -7.22 -24.15 34.22
CA ASN A 200 -7.12 -23.76 35.62
C ASN A 200 -8.36 -22.98 36.03
N ARG A 201 -9.33 -23.73 36.56
CA ARG A 201 -10.61 -23.27 37.09
C ARG A 201 -10.36 -22.73 38.50
N ASN A 202 -10.15 -21.43 38.63
CA ASN A 202 -10.12 -20.79 39.95
C ASN A 202 -11.57 -20.59 40.42
N LYS A 203 -12.03 -21.53 41.26
CA LYS A 203 -13.27 -21.43 42.03
C LYS A 203 -12.90 -21.63 43.50
N ASN A 204 -13.57 -20.84 44.36
CA ASN A 204 -13.67 -20.94 45.82
C ASN A 204 -12.60 -20.10 46.55
N ASN A 205 -12.92 -19.24 47.54
CA ASN A 205 -14.00 -19.22 48.53
C ASN A 205 -14.30 -17.73 48.93
N THR A 206 -15.53 -17.24 49.13
CA THR A 206 -16.38 -17.34 50.35
C THR A 206 -15.57 -17.17 51.65
N LYS A 207 -15.62 -16.03 52.33
CA LYS A 207 -16.70 -15.54 53.21
C LYS A 207 -16.37 -14.12 53.64
#